data_AF-A0A6A4B155-F1
#
_entry.id   AF-A0A6A4B155-F1
#
_cell.length_a   1.000
_cell.length_b   1.000
_cell.length_c   1.000
_cell.angle_alpha   90.00
_cell.angle_beta   90.00
_cell.angle_gamma   90.00
#
_symmetry.space_group_name_H-M   'P 1'
#
loop_
_entity.id
_entity.type
_entity.pdbx_description
1 polymer ?
#
loop_
_entity_poly.entity_id
_entity_poly.type
_entity_poly.pdbx_seq_one_letter_code
_entity_poly.pdbx_strand_id
1 'polypeptide(L)'
;MNLRSLLLTVIASATLSGVGAATINHDKVQPFPQLTPVTLSEKSAVKFKPSLIIKDGCHPYPAVNAVAVAHRCLQGWVPTSRHTACAWLARASRACS
;
A
#
# COMPACT_ATOMS: atom_id res chain seq x y z
N MET A 1 -41.09 -15.54 -24.67
CA MET A 1 -39.85 -15.08 -24.00
C MET A 1 -39.02 -16.31 -23.65
N ASN A 2 -37.85 -16.47 -24.29
CA ASN A 2 -37.08 -17.71 -24.21
C ASN A 2 -36.37 -17.83 -22.86
N LEU A 3 -36.79 -18.79 -22.03
CA LEU A 3 -36.20 -19.12 -20.73
C LEU A 3 -34.68 -19.36 -20.85
N ARG A 4 -34.22 -19.90 -21.98
CA ARG A 4 -32.80 -20.08 -22.30
C ARG A 4 -32.04 -18.75 -22.43
N SER A 5 -32.67 -17.72 -22.97
CA SER A 5 -32.07 -16.38 -23.09
C SER A 5 -31.93 -15.71 -21.72
N LEU A 6 -32.93 -15.91 -20.84
CA LEU A 6 -32.90 -15.44 -19.45
C LEU A 6 -31.82 -16.14 -18.60
N LEU A 7 -31.59 -17.43 -18.82
CA LEU A 7 -30.53 -18.16 -18.13
C LEU A 7 -29.13 -17.67 -18.50
N LEU A 8 -28.91 -17.28 -19.75
CA LEU A 8 -27.61 -16.80 -20.22
C LEU A 8 -27.26 -15.40 -19.69
N THR A 9 -28.24 -14.53 -19.48
CA THR A 9 -28.01 -13.16 -18.96
C THR A 9 -27.73 -13.13 -17.46
N VAL A 10 -28.30 -14.07 -16.67
CA VAL A 10 -28.02 -14.21 -15.24
C VAL A 10 -26.59 -14.70 -14.97
N ILE A 11 -26.07 -15.61 -15.79
CA ILE A 11 -24.71 -16.14 -15.62
C ILE A 11 -23.65 -15.06 -15.93
N ALA A 12 -23.93 -14.17 -16.88
CA ALA A 12 -22.99 -13.12 -17.29
C ALA A 12 -22.81 -11.97 -16.28
N SER A 13 -23.70 -11.83 -15.29
CA SER A 13 -23.65 -10.74 -14.29
C SER A 13 -22.94 -11.13 -12.99
N ALA A 14 -22.46 -12.37 -12.85
CA ALA A 14 -21.98 -12.92 -11.58
C ALA A 14 -20.49 -12.68 -11.25
N THR A 15 -19.71 -11.97 -12.09
CA THR A 15 -18.24 -11.88 -11.90
C THR A 15 -17.72 -10.52 -11.46
N LEU A 16 -18.53 -9.71 -10.76
CA LEU A 16 -18.01 -8.53 -10.08
C LEU A 16 -17.44 -8.92 -8.70
N SER A 17 -16.25 -9.53 -8.69
CA SER A 17 -15.47 -9.70 -7.47
C SER A 17 -14.97 -8.32 -7.01
N GLY A 18 -15.55 -7.81 -5.92
CA GLY A 18 -15.09 -6.60 -5.27
C GLY A 18 -13.67 -6.78 -4.74
N VAL A 19 -12.74 -5.96 -5.22
CA VAL A 19 -11.38 -5.87 -4.66
C VAL A 19 -11.47 -5.10 -3.34
N GLY A 20 -11.75 -5.81 -2.25
CA GLY A 20 -11.66 -5.25 -0.92
C GLY A 20 -10.20 -4.96 -0.59
N ALA A 21 -9.89 -3.74 -0.15
CA ALA A 21 -8.62 -3.48 0.52
C ALA A 21 -8.56 -4.39 1.75
N ALA A 22 -7.53 -5.23 1.86
CA ALA A 22 -7.33 -6.06 3.03
C ALA A 22 -7.15 -5.16 4.27
N THR A 23 -8.15 -5.13 5.15
CA THR A 23 -8.07 -4.41 6.42
C THR A 23 -7.25 -5.23 7.41
N ILE A 24 -6.26 -4.60 8.02
CA ILE A 24 -5.42 -5.19 9.08
C ILE A 24 -5.63 -4.39 10.37
N ASN A 25 -5.62 -5.09 11.51
CA ASN A 25 -5.71 -4.41 12.81
C ASN A 25 -4.50 -3.48 13.01
N HIS A 26 -4.74 -2.31 13.62
CA HIS A 26 -3.74 -1.25 13.79
C HIS A 26 -2.51 -1.68 14.60
N ASP A 27 -2.62 -2.71 15.45
CA ASP A 27 -1.54 -3.30 16.24
C ASP A 27 -0.73 -4.36 15.45
N LYS A 28 -1.25 -4.81 14.30
CA LYS A 28 -0.60 -5.80 13.42
C LYS A 28 0.05 -5.17 12.20
N VAL A 29 -0.01 -3.85 12.05
CA VAL A 29 0.68 -3.15 10.95
C VAL A 29 2.18 -3.13 11.24
N GLN A 30 2.95 -3.87 10.44
CA GLN A 30 4.41 -3.84 10.53
C GLN A 30 4.97 -2.48 10.06
N PRO A 31 5.66 -1.71 10.92
CA PRO A 31 6.26 -0.44 10.53
C PRO A 31 7.45 -0.63 9.57
N PHE A 32 7.69 0.37 8.73
CA PHE A 32 8.90 0.42 7.92
C PHE A 32 10.11 0.77 8.81
N PRO A 33 11.25 0.06 8.66
CA PRO A 33 12.47 0.44 9.36
C PRO A 33 12.93 1.82 8.86
N GLN A 34 13.46 2.62 9.77
CA GLN A 34 14.09 3.87 9.39
C GLN A 34 15.34 3.56 8.55
N LEU A 35 15.34 4.01 7.30
CA LEU A 35 16.44 3.76 6.37
C LEU A 35 17.69 4.55 6.77
N THR A 36 18.86 4.01 6.43
CA THR A 36 20.12 4.76 6.51
C THR A 36 20.09 5.88 5.47
N PRO A 37 20.10 7.16 5.87
CA PRO A 37 19.89 8.26 4.95
C PRO A 37 21.12 8.46 4.05
N VAL A 38 20.94 8.45 2.73
CA VAL A 38 22.04 8.55 1.76
C VAL A 38 22.11 9.96 1.15
N THR A 39 20.98 10.51 0.75
CA THR A 39 20.88 11.85 0.18
C THR A 39 20.89 12.94 1.25
N LEU A 40 21.24 14.18 0.87
CA LEU A 40 21.20 15.32 1.79
C LEU A 40 19.80 15.56 2.36
N SER A 41 18.76 15.34 1.55
CA SER A 41 17.36 15.48 1.98
C SER A 41 16.95 14.43 3.00
N GLU A 42 17.34 13.17 2.81
CA GLU A 42 17.06 12.12 3.81
C GLU A 42 17.84 12.37 5.10
N LYS A 43 19.10 12.81 5.00
CA LYS A 43 19.92 13.15 6.17
C LYS A 43 19.32 14.31 6.95
N SER A 44 18.83 15.34 6.26
CA SER A 44 18.16 16.47 6.92
C SER A 44 16.83 16.05 7.53
N ALA A 45 16.03 15.23 6.85
CA ALA A 45 14.78 14.70 7.38
C ALA A 45 14.98 13.89 8.67
N VAL A 46 16.05 13.09 8.75
CA VAL A 46 16.42 12.37 9.97
C VAL A 46 16.96 13.33 11.04
N LYS A 47 17.82 14.28 10.68
CA LYS A 47 18.45 15.23 11.61
C LYS A 47 17.44 16.17 12.26
N PHE A 48 16.46 16.63 11.50
CA PHE A 48 15.45 17.60 11.95
C PHE A 48 14.11 16.94 12.30
N LYS A 49 14.13 15.65 12.66
CA LYS A 49 12.95 14.94 13.14
C LYS A 49 12.46 15.59 14.45
N PRO A 50 11.20 16.05 14.52
CA PRO A 50 10.70 16.76 15.70
C PRO A 50 10.52 15.82 16.90
N SER A 51 10.62 16.38 18.11
CA SER A 51 10.15 15.72 19.32
C SER A 51 8.62 15.86 19.41
N LEU A 52 7.94 14.76 19.72
CA LEU A 52 6.49 14.73 19.85
C LEU A 52 6.12 14.25 21.25
N ILE A 53 5.40 15.08 22.00
CA ILE A 53 4.86 14.74 23.31
C ILE A 53 3.35 14.57 23.15
N ILE A 54 2.84 13.38 23.43
CA ILE A 54 1.41 13.09 23.47
C ILE A 54 0.95 13.27 24.91
N LYS A 55 0.12 14.29 25.19
CA LYS A 55 -0.41 14.54 26.54
C LYS A 55 -1.60 13.64 26.86
N ASP A 56 -2.49 13.48 25.89
CA ASP A 56 -3.71 12.69 26.00
C ASP A 56 -4.04 12.07 24.62
N GLY A 57 -4.80 10.97 24.62
CA GLY A 57 -5.25 10.29 23.40
C GLY A 57 -4.29 9.23 22.85
N CYS A 58 -4.42 8.92 21.57
CA CYS A 58 -3.70 7.82 20.93
C CYS A 58 -2.26 8.19 20.57
N HIS A 59 -1.35 7.24 20.77
CA HIS A 59 0.03 7.31 20.26
C HIS A 59 0.05 7.08 18.74
N PRO A 60 1.07 7.57 18.02
CA PRO A 60 1.22 7.29 16.60
C PRO A 60 1.44 5.79 16.35
N TYR A 61 0.60 5.19 15.51
CA TYR A 61 0.74 3.82 14.99
C TYR A 61 1.07 3.84 13.50
N PRO A 62 1.79 2.81 12.98
CA PRO A 62 2.04 2.69 11.55
C PRO A 62 0.73 2.52 10.79
N ALA A 63 0.50 3.41 9.82
CA ALA A 63 -0.73 3.40 9.02
C ALA A 63 -0.71 2.37 7.89
N VAL A 64 0.47 2.03 7.38
CA VAL A 64 0.65 1.11 6.24
C VAL A 64 1.88 0.22 6.44
N ASN A 65 1.84 -0.96 5.83
CA ASN A 65 2.96 -1.88 5.74
C ASN A 65 3.31 -2.17 4.27
N ALA A 66 4.37 -2.96 4.04
CA ALA A 66 4.81 -3.31 2.69
C ALA A 66 3.75 -4.03 1.85
N VAL A 67 2.90 -4.85 2.48
CA VAL A 67 1.82 -5.59 1.81
C VAL A 67 0.77 -4.63 1.24
N ALA A 68 0.32 -3.68 2.05
CA ALA A 68 -0.66 -2.67 1.62
C ALA A 68 -0.11 -1.81 0.48
N VAL A 69 1.17 -1.43 0.55
CA VAL A 69 1.84 -0.71 -0.54
C VAL A 69 1.89 -1.55 -1.82
N ALA A 70 2.35 -2.81 -1.73
CA ALA A 70 2.44 -3.71 -2.88
C ALA A 70 1.08 -3.92 -3.56
N HIS A 71 0.01 -4.10 -2.77
CA HIS A 71 -1.34 -4.26 -3.28
C HIS A 71 -1.80 -3.02 -4.08
N ARG A 72 -1.51 -1.81 -3.59
CA ARG A 72 -1.80 -0.57 -4.32
C ARG A 72 -1.00 -0.44 -5.61
N CYS A 73 0.26 -0.87 -5.64
CA CYS A 73 1.06 -0.86 -6.87
C CYS A 73 0.48 -1.80 -7.94
N LEU A 74 -0.04 -2.97 -7.54
CA LEU A 74 -0.66 -3.95 -8.44
C LEU A 74 -2.00 -3.46 -9.01
N GLN A 75 -2.68 -2.54 -8.33
CA GLN A 75 -3.91 -1.89 -8.81
C GLN A 75 -3.67 -0.79 -9.85
N GLY A 76 -2.48 -0.70 -10.44
CA GLY A 76 -2.18 0.23 -11.53
C GLY A 76 -2.00 1.70 -11.11
N TRP A 77 -1.86 1.96 -9.80
CA TRP A 77 -1.46 3.29 -9.33
C TRP A 77 -0.01 3.56 -9.75
N VAL A 78 0.16 4.37 -10.80
CA VAL A 78 1.47 4.90 -11.22
C VAL A 78 1.79 6.12 -10.36
N PRO A 79 2.84 6.10 -9.53
CA PRO A 79 3.27 7.30 -8.85
C PRO A 79 3.95 8.23 -9.86
N THR A 80 3.58 9.51 -9.85
CA THR A 80 4.18 10.56 -10.69
C THR A 80 5.66 10.86 -10.39
N SER A 81 6.28 10.13 -9.45
CA SER A 81 7.69 10.30 -9.07
C SER A 81 8.41 8.96 -8.91
N ARG A 82 9.61 8.89 -9.49
CA ARG A 82 10.55 7.74 -9.49
C ARG A 82 11.09 7.35 -8.10
N HIS A 83 10.79 8.12 -7.04
CA HIS A 83 11.33 7.91 -5.70
C HIS A 83 10.26 7.47 -4.68
N THR A 84 9.39 6.53 -5.05
CA THR A 84 8.35 6.03 -4.14
C THR A 84 8.35 4.50 -4.06
N ALA A 85 7.70 3.97 -3.02
CA ALA A 85 7.78 2.57 -2.59
C ALA A 85 7.41 1.52 -3.68
N CYS A 86 6.60 1.86 -4.68
CA CYS A 86 6.35 0.99 -5.85
C CYS A 86 7.59 0.84 -6.74
N ALA A 87 8.41 1.90 -6.90
CA ALA A 87 9.66 1.84 -7.64
C ALA A 87 10.71 0.97 -6.91
N TRP A 88 10.68 0.94 -5.58
CA TRP A 88 11.49 0.03 -4.78
C TRP A 88 11.09 -1.44 -4.99
N LEU A 89 9.79 -1.76 -4.94
CA LEU A 89 9.30 -3.13 -5.21
C LEU A 89 9.63 -3.58 -6.64
N ALA A 90 9.46 -2.70 -7.64
CA ALA A 90 9.82 -2.97 -9.03
C ALA A 90 11.34 -3.05 -9.30
N ARG A 91 12.17 -2.59 -8.36
CA ARG A 91 13.64 -2.76 -8.40
C ARG A 91 14.06 -4.04 -7.68
N ALA A 92 13.43 -4.38 -6.56
CA ALA A 92 13.65 -5.63 -5.85
C ALA A 92 13.28 -6.86 -6.71
N SER A 93 12.17 -6.82 -7.46
CA SER A 93 11.78 -7.90 -8.36
C SER A 93 12.75 -8.12 -9.53
N ARG A 94 13.42 -7.06 -10.00
CA ARG A 94 14.47 -7.14 -11.02
C ARG A 94 15.84 -7.58 -10.49
N ALA A 95 16.05 -7.48 -9.17
CA ALA A 95 17.28 -7.93 -8.53
C ALA A 95 17.23 -9.42 -8.13
N CYS A 96 16.06 -10.05 -8.19
CA CYS A 96 15.85 -11.49 -7.96
C CYS A 96 15.69 -12.29 -9.27
N SER A 97 16.11 -11.75 -10.41
CA SER A 97 16.06 -12.44 -11.71
C SER A 97 17.43 -12.58 -12.34
#